data_AF-E9I692-F1
#
_entry.id   AF-E9I692-F1
#
_cell.length_a   1.000
_cell.length_b   1.000
_cell.length_c   1.000
_cell.angle_alpha   90.00
_cell.angle_beta   90.00
_cell.angle_gamma   90.00
#
_symmetry.space_group_name_H-M   'P 1'
#
loop_
_entity.id
_entity.type
_entity.pdbx_description
1 polymer ?
#
loop_
_entity_poly.entity_id
_entity_poly.type
_entity_poly.pdbx_seq_one_letter_code
_entity_poly.pdbx_strand_id
1 'polypeptide(L)'
;MKVKSLSIKDFNQFKDFELDLTYPAGHPKAGLPLDKVCIIGQSGTGKTSLLVFIKMALDFLEKQDNLITLHSPLPLTRLITGQPEKTILTINNTLIKEDRIAISNQPGTRLSNLQRITHNFLQKAIFGYIYYPAYLIDSYKESDKQEILSANESEGFMAVDLSLYDAPKYWNRILEKIQKYQEVEIQKRIELSEILQNPNISLEELNQARQKFGKWFTENFNPLEDLANNFLDDILRKFNLRTRKKLSFNGKEDLGNIKIETLQGIEVPLNAWSTGTKHLIFSILPLYGIKPEKKLLLFDEPERSLYPDIQTEIID
;
A
#
# COMPACT_ATOMS: atom_id res chain seq x y z
N MET A 1 -6.34 14.31 0.84
CA MET A 1 -7.44 14.65 -0.11
C MET A 1 -8.52 13.57 0.04
N LYS A 2 -9.79 13.83 -0.29
CA LYS A 2 -10.90 12.87 -0.14
C LYS A 2 -11.97 13.07 -1.23
N VAL A 3 -12.71 12.01 -1.55
CA VAL A 3 -13.79 12.02 -2.55
C VAL A 3 -15.10 12.43 -1.88
N LYS A 4 -15.80 13.42 -2.45
CA LYS A 4 -17.11 13.89 -1.94
C LYS A 4 -18.29 13.23 -2.63
N SER A 5 -18.16 12.92 -3.91
CA SER A 5 -19.26 12.40 -4.71
C SER A 5 -18.75 11.65 -5.92
N LEU A 6 -19.56 10.72 -6.41
CA LEU A 6 -19.34 9.96 -7.63
C LEU A 6 -20.60 10.05 -8.47
N SER A 7 -20.46 10.34 -9.77
CA SER A 7 -21.56 10.31 -10.73
C SER A 7 -21.12 9.40 -11.88
N ILE A 8 -21.97 8.48 -12.29
CA ILE A 8 -21.71 7.49 -13.34
C ILE A 8 -22.93 7.45 -14.22
N LYS A 9 -22.81 7.98 -15.44
CA LYS A 9 -23.91 7.94 -16.41
C LYS A 9 -24.12 6.55 -17.01
N ASP A 10 -23.04 5.92 -17.43
CA ASP A 10 -23.06 4.53 -17.86
C ASP A 10 -21.70 3.86 -17.60
N PHE A 11 -21.72 2.74 -16.88
CA PHE A 11 -20.58 1.85 -16.68
C PHE A 11 -21.04 0.48 -16.13
N ASN A 12 -20.88 -0.59 -16.92
CA ASN A 12 -21.35 -1.94 -16.59
C ASN A 12 -22.84 -1.95 -16.21
N GLN A 13 -23.14 -2.14 -14.92
CA GLN A 13 -24.49 -2.19 -14.36
C GLN A 13 -24.98 -0.85 -13.77
N PHE A 14 -24.10 0.16 -13.70
CA PHE A 14 -24.44 1.48 -13.19
C PHE A 14 -24.93 2.37 -14.33
N LYS A 15 -26.19 2.82 -14.24
CA LYS A 15 -26.82 3.75 -15.17
C LYS A 15 -27.39 4.93 -14.40
N ASP A 16 -26.99 6.14 -14.77
CA ASP A 16 -27.31 7.40 -14.09
C ASP A 16 -27.21 7.29 -12.55
N PHE A 17 -26.11 6.67 -12.10
CA PHE A 17 -25.83 6.41 -10.70
C PHE A 17 -25.11 7.60 -10.06
N GLU A 18 -25.63 8.07 -8.93
CA GLU A 18 -25.00 9.10 -8.11
C GLU A 18 -24.80 8.60 -6.68
N LEU A 19 -23.64 8.91 -6.12
CA LEU A 19 -23.27 8.54 -4.76
C LEU A 19 -22.67 9.75 -4.05
N ASP A 20 -23.30 10.19 -2.97
CA ASP A 20 -22.77 11.19 -2.04
C ASP A 20 -21.91 10.50 -0.98
N LEU A 21 -20.67 10.97 -0.83
CA LEU A 21 -19.65 10.48 0.08
C LEU A 21 -19.29 11.56 1.12
N THR A 22 -20.27 12.37 1.51
CA THR A 22 -20.11 13.38 2.57
C THR A 22 -20.84 13.00 3.85
N TYR A 23 -20.42 13.58 4.98
CA TYR A 23 -21.12 13.42 6.24
C TYR A 23 -22.54 14.01 6.15
N PRO A 24 -23.56 13.31 6.68
CA PRO A 24 -24.95 13.74 6.58
C PRO A 24 -25.23 15.00 7.41
N ALA A 25 -26.37 15.64 7.12
CA ALA A 25 -26.89 16.74 7.93
C ALA A 25 -27.03 16.33 9.40
N GLY A 26 -26.68 17.23 10.33
CA GLY A 26 -26.68 16.96 11.77
C GLY A 26 -25.37 16.39 12.33
N HIS A 27 -24.42 15.96 11.48
CA HIS A 27 -23.08 15.59 11.92
C HIS A 27 -22.17 16.83 12.08
N PRO A 28 -21.24 16.89 13.06
CA PRO A 28 -20.31 18.02 13.22
C PRO A 28 -19.45 18.31 11.98
N LYS A 29 -19.23 17.29 11.14
CA LYS A 29 -18.51 17.38 9.86
C LYS A 29 -19.44 17.43 8.63
N ALA A 30 -20.73 17.75 8.78
CA ALA A 30 -21.72 17.72 7.69
C ALA A 30 -21.21 18.41 6.40
N GLY A 31 -21.42 17.77 5.24
CA GLY A 31 -20.96 18.26 3.93
C GLY A 31 -19.44 18.17 3.67
N LEU A 32 -18.65 17.76 4.67
CA LEU A 32 -17.26 17.37 4.48
C LEU A 32 -17.19 15.93 3.96
N PRO A 33 -16.14 15.57 3.18
CA PRO A 33 -15.99 14.22 2.67
C PRO A 33 -15.68 13.22 3.81
N LEU A 34 -16.23 12.01 3.67
CA LEU A 34 -16.03 10.89 4.58
C LEU A 34 -14.54 10.51 4.69
N ASP A 35 -14.11 10.16 5.90
CA ASP A 35 -12.75 9.67 6.17
C ASP A 35 -12.55 8.23 5.65
N LYS A 36 -13.59 7.40 5.77
CA LYS A 36 -13.64 5.99 5.39
C LYS A 36 -14.97 5.75 4.66
N VAL A 37 -14.93 4.98 3.57
CA VAL A 37 -16.13 4.60 2.79
C VAL A 37 -16.09 3.09 2.59
N CYS A 38 -17.12 2.39 3.07
CA CYS A 38 -17.28 0.96 2.90
C CYS A 38 -18.46 0.71 1.94
N ILE A 39 -18.19 0.07 0.80
CA ILE A 39 -19.22 -0.31 -0.17
C ILE A 39 -19.65 -1.74 0.16
N ILE A 40 -20.86 -1.91 0.71
CA ILE A 40 -21.37 -3.19 1.18
C ILE A 40 -22.58 -3.59 0.32
N GLY A 41 -22.72 -4.89 0.03
CA GLY A 41 -23.82 -5.42 -0.78
C GLY A 41 -23.62 -6.88 -1.13
N GLN A 42 -24.68 -7.52 -1.63
CA GLN A 42 -24.64 -8.94 -2.06
C GLN A 42 -23.60 -9.18 -3.17
N SER A 43 -23.25 -10.44 -3.42
CA SER A 43 -22.36 -10.78 -4.54
C SER A 43 -23.00 -10.35 -5.87
N GLY A 44 -22.19 -9.85 -6.81
CA GLY A 44 -22.66 -9.37 -8.11
C GLY A 44 -23.30 -7.97 -8.12
N THR A 45 -23.39 -7.27 -6.99
CA THR A 45 -23.96 -5.90 -6.95
C THR A 45 -23.03 -4.81 -7.49
N GLY A 46 -21.85 -5.17 -8.01
CA GLY A 46 -20.97 -4.25 -8.73
C GLY A 46 -19.97 -3.51 -7.85
N LYS A 47 -19.74 -3.96 -6.60
CA LYS A 47 -18.78 -3.36 -5.65
C LYS A 47 -17.37 -3.24 -6.25
N THR A 48 -16.82 -4.35 -6.73
CA THR A 48 -15.52 -4.38 -7.41
C THR A 48 -15.53 -3.53 -8.68
N SER A 49 -16.59 -3.59 -9.49
CA SER A 49 -16.73 -2.74 -10.67
C SER A 49 -16.67 -1.25 -10.32
N LEU A 50 -17.31 -0.84 -9.22
CA LEU A 50 -17.30 0.53 -8.74
C LEU A 50 -15.88 0.95 -8.28
N LEU A 51 -15.16 0.07 -7.59
CA LEU A 51 -13.80 0.34 -7.15
C LEU A 51 -12.82 0.43 -8.34
N VAL A 52 -12.95 -0.48 -9.30
CA VAL A 52 -12.18 -0.46 -10.57
C VAL A 52 -12.47 0.80 -11.36
N PHE A 53 -13.73 1.26 -11.41
CA PHE A 53 -14.09 2.53 -12.02
C PHE A 53 -13.36 3.71 -11.36
N ILE A 54 -13.38 3.79 -10.03
CA ILE A 54 -12.68 4.85 -9.28
C ILE A 54 -11.17 4.81 -9.57
N LYS A 55 -10.58 3.61 -9.63
CA LYS A 55 -9.18 3.43 -10.02
C LYS A 55 -8.92 3.96 -11.44
N MET A 56 -9.71 3.53 -12.42
CA MET A 56 -9.56 3.98 -13.83
C MET A 56 -9.70 5.50 -13.96
N ALA A 57 -10.60 6.10 -13.18
CA ALA A 57 -10.76 7.55 -13.09
C ALA A 57 -9.47 8.24 -12.62
N LEU A 58 -8.85 7.72 -11.57
CA LEU A 58 -7.62 8.27 -11.00
C LEU A 58 -6.42 8.07 -11.93
N ASP A 59 -6.31 6.90 -12.56
CA ASP A 59 -5.30 6.60 -13.58
C ASP A 59 -5.38 7.57 -14.76
N PHE A 60 -6.59 7.90 -15.19
CA PHE A 60 -6.80 8.87 -16.27
C PHE A 60 -6.31 10.27 -15.87
N LEU A 61 -6.59 10.71 -14.63
CA LEU A 61 -6.15 12.01 -14.12
C LEU A 61 -4.62 12.10 -14.06
N GLU A 62 -3.95 11.06 -13.57
CA GLU A 62 -2.48 11.01 -13.50
C GLU A 62 -1.82 11.08 -14.89
N LYS A 63 -2.36 10.35 -15.87
CA LYS A 63 -1.78 10.35 -17.23
C LYS A 63 -1.90 11.70 -17.93
N GLN A 64 -2.93 12.49 -17.64
CA GLN A 64 -3.07 13.84 -18.20
C GLN A 64 -1.97 14.78 -17.69
N ASP A 65 -1.52 14.62 -16.44
CA ASP A 65 -0.45 15.44 -15.88
C ASP A 65 0.88 15.20 -16.60
N ASN A 66 1.19 13.92 -16.84
CA ASN A 66 2.42 13.51 -17.53
C ASN A 66 2.44 13.94 -19.01
N LEU A 67 1.28 13.97 -19.68
CA LEU A 67 1.15 14.43 -21.06
C LEU A 67 1.32 15.95 -21.21
N ILE A 68 0.95 16.75 -20.20
CA ILE A 68 1.10 18.21 -20.23
C ILE A 68 2.58 18.63 -20.04
N THR A 69 3.41 17.79 -19.42
CA THR A 69 4.87 18.01 -19.28
C THR A 69 5.69 17.68 -20.53
N LEU A 70 5.13 17.02 -21.54
CA LEU A 70 5.80 16.85 -22.84
C LEU A 70 5.60 18.11 -23.68
N HIS A 71 6.64 18.95 -23.73
CA HIS A 71 6.73 20.11 -24.61
C HIS A 71 6.69 19.70 -26.10
N SER A 72 5.51 19.44 -26.66
CA SER A 72 5.18 19.65 -28.08
C SER A 72 3.72 19.25 -28.35
N PRO A 73 3.01 19.95 -29.25
CA PRO A 73 1.65 19.61 -29.61
C PRO A 73 1.70 18.43 -30.58
N LEU A 74 1.57 17.21 -30.09
CA LEU A 74 1.23 16.07 -30.96
C LEU A 74 -0.21 15.62 -30.68
N PRO A 75 -1.03 15.47 -31.72
CA PRO A 75 -2.40 15.00 -31.58
C PRO A 75 -2.36 13.49 -31.37
N LEU A 76 -2.58 13.02 -30.14
CA LEU A 76 -2.73 11.60 -29.86
C LEU A 76 -4.21 11.20 -29.98
N THR A 77 -4.60 10.85 -31.20
CA THR A 77 -5.70 9.91 -31.45
C THR A 77 -5.18 8.49 -31.23
N ARG A 78 -5.78 7.73 -30.30
CA ARG A 78 -5.75 6.27 -30.37
C ARG A 78 -7.05 5.67 -29.85
N LEU A 79 -7.85 5.20 -30.81
CA LEU A 79 -9.02 4.35 -30.65
C LEU A 79 -8.70 3.10 -29.80
N ILE A 80 -9.57 2.77 -28.85
CA ILE A 80 -10.01 1.39 -28.64
C ILE A 80 -11.53 1.41 -28.82
N THR A 81 -11.99 0.87 -29.95
CA THR A 81 -13.39 0.72 -30.31
C THR A 81 -14.03 -0.43 -29.55
N GLY A 82 -15.14 -0.15 -28.88
CA GLY A 82 -15.97 -1.18 -28.23
C GLY A 82 -17.19 -0.59 -27.51
N GLN A 83 -17.97 0.22 -28.23
CA GLN A 83 -19.23 0.91 -27.82
C GLN A 83 -19.10 2.10 -26.84
N PRO A 84 -19.52 3.33 -27.26
CA PRO A 84 -19.23 4.55 -26.52
C PRO A 84 -20.52 5.25 -26.04
N GLU A 85 -20.96 5.03 -24.81
CA GLU A 85 -21.91 5.96 -24.17
C GLU A 85 -21.53 6.32 -22.73
N LYS A 86 -20.53 7.20 -22.60
CA LYS A 86 -20.40 8.22 -21.55
C LYS A 86 -20.29 7.73 -20.10
N THR A 87 -19.05 7.55 -19.66
CA THR A 87 -18.65 7.78 -18.26
C THR A 87 -18.41 9.28 -18.01
N ILE A 88 -18.93 9.84 -16.90
CA ILE A 88 -18.72 11.25 -16.50
C ILE A 88 -18.13 11.32 -15.11
N LEU A 89 -16.84 11.65 -14.99
CA LEU A 89 -16.26 12.03 -13.71
C LEU A 89 -16.35 13.54 -13.55
N THR A 90 -16.98 14.00 -12.48
CA THR A 90 -17.05 15.43 -12.13
C THR A 90 -16.18 15.69 -10.91
N ILE A 91 -15.04 16.36 -11.10
CA ILE A 91 -14.19 16.86 -10.00
C ILE A 91 -14.22 18.39 -10.07
N ASN A 92 -14.76 19.03 -9.03
CA ASN A 92 -14.87 20.50 -8.91
C ASN A 92 -15.39 21.19 -10.19
N ASN A 93 -16.60 20.83 -10.64
CA ASN A 93 -17.26 21.35 -11.86
C ASN A 93 -16.54 21.07 -13.20
N THR A 94 -15.53 20.20 -13.20
CA THR A 94 -14.85 19.79 -14.45
C THR A 94 -15.43 18.46 -14.91
N LEU A 95 -16.08 18.46 -16.07
CA LEU A 95 -16.64 17.27 -16.71
C LEU A 95 -15.55 16.54 -17.49
N ILE A 96 -15.23 15.31 -17.09
CA ILE A 96 -14.36 14.42 -17.86
C ILE A 96 -15.28 13.49 -18.66
N LYS A 97 -15.40 13.78 -19.96
CA LYS A 97 -16.03 12.90 -20.94
C LYS A 97 -14.92 12.23 -21.74
N GLU A 98 -15.08 10.95 -22.04
CA GLU A 98 -14.13 10.01 -22.68
C GLU A 98 -13.41 10.43 -23.98
N ASP A 99 -13.50 11.67 -24.43
CA ASP A 99 -12.57 12.22 -25.42
C ASP A 99 -12.41 13.76 -25.34
N ARG A 100 -13.07 14.43 -24.39
CA ARG A 100 -13.04 15.91 -24.24
C ARG A 100 -13.32 16.33 -22.80
N ILE A 101 -12.39 17.08 -22.21
CA ILE A 101 -12.64 17.86 -21.00
C ILE A 101 -13.65 18.97 -21.38
N ALA A 102 -14.86 18.94 -20.81
CA ALA A 102 -15.84 20.01 -20.99
C ALA A 102 -15.99 20.79 -19.67
N ILE A 103 -15.34 21.95 -19.59
CA ILE A 103 -15.56 22.89 -18.49
C ILE A 103 -16.79 23.72 -18.85
N SER A 104 -17.78 23.83 -17.96
CA SER A 104 -18.94 24.69 -18.21
C SER A 104 -18.46 26.14 -18.34
N ASN A 105 -18.59 26.69 -19.54
CA ASN A 105 -18.10 28.02 -19.90
C ASN A 105 -18.84 29.11 -19.12
N GLN A 106 -18.10 29.99 -18.46
CA GLN A 106 -18.49 31.41 -18.52
C GLN A 106 -17.89 32.01 -19.79
N PRO A 107 -18.65 32.80 -20.57
CA PRO A 107 -18.13 33.41 -21.79
C PRO A 107 -17.08 34.46 -21.42
N GLY A 108 -15.80 34.21 -21.78
CA GLY A 108 -14.73 35.20 -21.65
C GLY A 108 -13.32 34.67 -21.31
N THR A 109 -13.17 33.41 -20.88
CA THR A 109 -11.85 32.87 -20.51
C THR A 109 -11.02 32.46 -21.73
N ARG A 110 -9.94 33.20 -22.01
CA ARG A 110 -8.92 32.86 -23.04
C ARG A 110 -8.32 31.46 -22.80
N LEU A 111 -8.13 30.68 -23.87
CA LEU A 111 -7.52 29.33 -23.86
C LEU A 111 -6.18 29.25 -23.10
N SER A 112 -5.36 30.30 -23.17
CA SER A 112 -4.07 30.36 -22.46
C SER A 112 -4.22 30.41 -20.93
N ASN A 113 -5.31 31.01 -20.43
CA ASN A 113 -5.63 30.99 -19.00
C ASN A 113 -6.17 29.62 -18.57
N LEU A 114 -6.88 28.92 -19.45
CA LEU A 114 -7.40 27.57 -19.19
C LEU A 114 -6.26 26.55 -19.05
N GLN A 115 -5.29 26.55 -19.96
CA GLN A 115 -4.08 25.71 -19.85
C GLN A 115 -3.30 25.98 -18.56
N ARG A 116 -3.22 27.25 -18.14
CA ARG A 116 -2.51 27.63 -16.91
C ARG A 116 -3.28 27.27 -15.63
N ILE A 117 -4.62 27.29 -15.66
CA ILE A 117 -5.48 26.90 -14.54
C ILE A 117 -5.49 25.37 -14.40
N THR A 118 -5.63 24.63 -15.50
CA THR A 118 -5.56 23.16 -15.48
C THR A 118 -4.19 22.71 -15.02
N HIS A 119 -3.10 23.28 -15.56
CA HIS A 119 -1.75 22.95 -15.13
C HIS A 119 -1.48 23.26 -13.65
N ASN A 120 -1.92 24.42 -13.14
CA ASN A 120 -1.77 24.75 -11.71
C ASN A 120 -2.67 23.93 -10.79
N PHE A 121 -3.85 23.51 -11.24
CA PHE A 121 -4.77 22.68 -10.44
C PHE A 121 -4.27 21.24 -10.37
N LEU A 122 -3.84 20.70 -11.51
CA LEU A 122 -3.28 19.37 -11.64
C LEU A 122 -1.93 19.24 -10.92
N GLN A 123 -1.00 20.20 -11.09
CA GLN A 123 0.25 20.24 -10.30
C GLN A 123 0.02 20.35 -8.79
N LYS A 124 -1.10 20.96 -8.34
CA LYS A 124 -1.46 21.06 -6.92
C LYS A 124 -2.22 19.84 -6.40
N ALA A 125 -2.81 19.05 -7.30
CA ALA A 125 -3.60 17.88 -6.99
C ALA A 125 -2.80 16.62 -7.39
N ILE A 126 -1.67 16.39 -6.72
CA ILE A 126 -0.97 15.11 -6.84
C ILE A 126 -1.88 14.04 -6.19
N PHE A 127 -2.68 13.36 -7.02
CA PHE A 127 -3.59 12.28 -6.62
C PHE A 127 -2.78 11.02 -6.31
N GLY A 128 -2.32 10.92 -5.06
CA GLY A 128 -1.78 9.68 -4.51
C GLY A 128 -2.88 8.62 -4.32
N TYR A 129 -2.81 7.44 -4.95
CA TYR A 129 -3.67 6.32 -4.58
C TYR A 129 -2.92 4.98 -4.49
N ILE A 130 -3.47 4.05 -3.71
CA ILE A 130 -3.02 2.65 -3.66
C ILE A 130 -4.22 1.75 -3.89
N TYR A 131 -4.10 0.81 -4.82
CA TYR A 131 -5.12 -0.18 -5.12
C TYR A 131 -4.71 -1.58 -4.67
N TYR A 132 -5.57 -2.22 -3.88
CA TYR A 132 -5.49 -3.61 -3.44
C TYR A 132 -6.61 -4.42 -4.11
N PRO A 133 -6.28 -5.38 -4.98
CA PRO A 133 -7.27 -6.29 -5.55
C PRO A 133 -7.70 -7.36 -4.53
N ALA A 134 -8.89 -7.95 -4.71
CA ALA A 134 -9.37 -9.06 -3.88
C ALA A 134 -8.48 -10.31 -3.95
N TYR A 135 -7.73 -10.44 -5.05
CA TYR A 135 -6.72 -11.47 -5.25
C TYR A 135 -5.38 -10.78 -5.44
N LEU A 136 -4.59 -10.72 -4.37
CA LEU A 136 -3.16 -10.53 -4.50
C LEU A 136 -2.57 -11.82 -5.07
N ILE A 137 -1.58 -11.69 -5.96
CA ILE A 137 -0.87 -12.84 -6.48
C ILE A 137 -0.20 -13.53 -5.27
N ASP A 138 -0.75 -14.69 -4.85
CA ASP A 138 -0.25 -15.52 -3.75
C ASP A 138 1.16 -16.08 -4.01
N SER A 139 1.72 -15.83 -5.20
CA SER A 139 3.01 -16.35 -5.60
C SER A 139 4.13 -15.37 -5.24
N TYR A 140 4.53 -15.36 -3.97
CA TYR A 140 5.93 -15.13 -3.67
C TYR A 140 6.70 -16.37 -4.17
N LYS A 141 7.25 -16.31 -5.40
CA LYS A 141 8.23 -17.30 -5.84
C LYS A 141 9.60 -16.72 -5.64
N GLU A 142 10.49 -17.49 -5.02
CA GLU A 142 11.87 -17.07 -4.76
C GLU A 142 12.65 -16.74 -6.06
N SER A 143 12.19 -17.25 -7.21
CA SER A 143 12.66 -16.90 -8.55
C SER A 143 12.46 -15.42 -8.91
N ASP A 144 11.52 -14.73 -8.29
CA ASP A 144 11.11 -13.38 -8.66
C ASP A 144 12.04 -12.32 -8.03
N LYS A 145 13.01 -12.75 -7.19
CA LYS A 145 14.03 -11.87 -6.58
C LYS A 145 14.94 -11.19 -7.61
N GLN A 146 15.25 -11.81 -8.75
CA GLN A 146 16.30 -11.32 -9.66
C GLN A 146 15.85 -10.24 -10.65
N GLU A 147 14.59 -10.25 -11.10
CA GLU A 147 14.12 -9.29 -12.12
C GLU A 147 13.85 -7.88 -11.54
N ILE A 148 13.52 -7.81 -10.25
CA ILE A 148 13.02 -6.60 -9.58
C ILE A 148 14.14 -5.67 -9.07
N LEU A 149 15.36 -6.19 -8.90
CA LEU A 149 16.54 -5.46 -8.41
C LEU A 149 17.03 -4.32 -9.34
N SER A 150 16.44 -4.17 -10.54
CA SER A 150 16.76 -3.13 -11.52
C SER A 150 15.84 -1.90 -11.46
N ALA A 151 14.77 -1.92 -10.65
CA ALA A 151 13.83 -0.81 -10.58
C ALA A 151 14.36 0.30 -9.66
N ASN A 152 14.99 1.30 -10.28
CA ASN A 152 15.52 2.51 -9.64
C ASN A 152 14.54 3.14 -8.62
N GLU A 153 15.13 3.66 -7.55
CA GLU A 153 14.45 4.53 -6.59
C GLU A 153 13.95 5.78 -7.31
N SER A 154 12.63 5.92 -7.42
CA SER A 154 12.02 7.23 -7.63
C SER A 154 10.97 7.47 -6.56
N GLU A 155 11.21 8.57 -5.86
CA GLU A 155 10.39 9.18 -4.83
C GLU A 155 8.94 9.39 -5.31
N GLY A 156 7.98 9.21 -4.39
CA GLY A 156 6.62 9.71 -4.55
C GLY A 156 5.75 9.04 -5.63
N PHE A 157 5.56 7.71 -5.56
CA PHE A 157 4.56 7.04 -6.43
C PHE A 157 3.17 7.66 -6.25
N MET A 158 2.67 8.30 -7.31
CA MET A 158 1.34 8.91 -7.39
C MET A 158 0.26 7.82 -7.50
N ALA A 159 0.46 6.79 -8.31
CA ALA A 159 -0.33 5.55 -8.23
C ALA A 159 0.52 4.35 -7.79
N VAL A 160 -0.04 3.50 -6.93
CA VAL A 160 0.51 2.16 -6.63
C VAL A 160 -0.59 1.13 -6.86
N ASP A 161 -0.40 0.27 -7.86
CA ASP A 161 -1.35 -0.79 -8.21
C ASP A 161 -0.77 -2.16 -7.87
N LEU A 162 -1.23 -2.75 -6.77
CA LEU A 162 -0.70 -4.02 -6.29
C LEU A 162 -1.24 -5.24 -7.07
N SER A 163 -2.09 -5.03 -8.08
CA SER A 163 -2.46 -6.07 -9.04
C SER A 163 -1.40 -6.28 -10.14
N LEU A 164 -0.51 -5.30 -10.38
CA LEU A 164 0.43 -5.26 -11.50
C LEU A 164 1.88 -5.64 -11.12
N TYR A 165 2.08 -6.67 -10.30
CA TYR A 165 3.41 -7.19 -9.88
C TYR A 165 4.19 -6.38 -8.83
N ASP A 166 3.64 -5.27 -8.32
CA ASP A 166 4.37 -4.40 -7.39
C ASP A 166 4.40 -4.89 -5.93
N ALA A 167 3.47 -5.76 -5.50
CA ALA A 167 3.45 -6.24 -4.12
C ALA A 167 4.75 -6.96 -3.69
N PRO A 168 5.28 -7.92 -4.48
CA PRO A 168 6.59 -8.54 -4.21
C PRO A 168 7.74 -7.54 -4.06
N LYS A 169 7.75 -6.43 -4.81
CA LYS A 169 8.79 -5.40 -4.71
C LYS A 169 8.83 -4.77 -3.32
N TYR A 170 7.67 -4.42 -2.77
CA TYR A 170 7.61 -3.84 -1.42
C TYR A 170 7.96 -4.86 -0.34
N TRP A 171 7.53 -6.11 -0.50
CA TRP A 171 7.92 -7.19 0.41
C TRP A 171 9.42 -7.40 0.41
N ASN A 172 10.04 -7.59 -0.77
CA ASN A 172 11.49 -7.79 -0.91
C ASN A 172 12.27 -6.66 -0.25
N ARG A 173 11.84 -5.41 -0.41
CA ARG A 173 12.50 -4.27 0.26
C ARG A 173 12.46 -4.35 1.78
N ILE A 174 11.35 -4.82 2.36
CA ILE A 174 11.23 -5.03 3.81
C ILE A 174 12.15 -6.17 4.24
N LEU A 175 12.08 -7.30 3.53
CA LEU A 175 12.87 -8.50 3.81
C LEU A 175 14.38 -8.23 3.70
N GLU A 176 14.82 -7.47 2.70
CA GLU A 176 16.23 -7.06 2.53
C GLU A 176 16.73 -6.20 3.70
N LYS A 177 15.91 -5.27 4.19
CA LYS A 177 16.27 -4.47 5.37
C LYS A 177 16.43 -5.35 6.61
N ILE A 178 15.52 -6.29 6.79
CA ILE A 178 15.58 -7.28 7.87
C ILE A 178 16.84 -8.13 7.73
N GLN A 179 17.12 -8.65 6.54
CA GLN A 179 18.29 -9.46 6.26
C GLN A 179 19.58 -8.70 6.57
N LYS A 180 19.73 -7.48 6.06
CA LYS A 180 20.92 -6.64 6.32
C LYS A 180 21.15 -6.38 7.80
N TYR A 181 20.08 -6.12 8.57
CA TYR A 181 20.19 -5.98 10.01
C TYR A 181 20.65 -7.28 10.69
N GLN A 182 20.03 -8.41 10.33
CA GLN A 182 20.36 -9.73 10.90
C GLN A 182 21.80 -10.17 10.57
N GLU A 183 22.30 -9.87 9.38
CA GLU A 183 23.70 -10.14 8.99
C GLU A 183 24.69 -9.39 9.91
N VAL A 184 24.43 -8.10 10.19
CA VAL A 184 25.25 -7.32 11.13
C VAL A 184 25.11 -7.83 12.56
N GLU A 185 23.87 -8.19 12.98
CA GLU A 185 23.62 -8.78 14.30
C GLU A 185 24.42 -10.07 14.50
N ILE A 186 24.46 -10.95 13.50
CA ILE A 186 25.24 -12.18 13.52
C ILE A 186 26.72 -11.89 13.66
N GLN A 187 27.25 -10.94 12.86
CA GLN A 187 28.66 -10.56 12.95
C GLN A 187 29.02 -10.07 14.35
N LYS A 188 28.16 -9.23 14.95
CA LYS A 188 28.34 -8.74 16.33
C LYS A 188 28.28 -9.85 17.37
N ARG A 189 27.42 -10.86 17.18
CA ARG A 189 27.34 -12.04 18.05
C ARG A 189 28.59 -12.92 17.92
N ILE A 190 29.14 -13.08 16.71
CA ILE A 190 30.40 -13.81 16.47
C ILE A 190 31.56 -13.09 17.15
N GLU A 191 31.72 -11.78 16.93
CA GLU A 191 32.75 -10.96 17.60
C GLU A 191 32.69 -11.13 19.13
N LEU A 192 31.50 -11.07 19.72
CA LEU A 192 31.31 -11.29 21.16
C LEU A 192 31.68 -12.71 21.59
N SER A 193 31.36 -13.72 20.78
CA SER A 193 31.70 -15.12 21.05
C SER A 193 33.20 -15.38 21.00
N GLU A 194 33.93 -14.79 20.05
CA GLU A 194 35.39 -14.91 19.95
C GLU A 194 36.08 -14.33 21.19
N ILE A 195 35.59 -13.17 21.65
CA ILE A 195 36.03 -12.53 22.90
C ILE A 195 35.78 -13.45 24.09
N LEU A 196 34.61 -14.09 24.17
CA LEU A 196 34.26 -15.04 25.24
C LEU A 196 35.12 -16.31 25.26
N GLN A 197 35.64 -16.72 24.11
CA GLN A 197 36.47 -17.93 23.98
C GLN A 197 37.94 -17.68 24.31
N ASN A 198 38.39 -16.42 24.39
CA ASN A 198 39.76 -16.10 24.75
C ASN A 198 40.02 -16.48 26.22
N PRO A 199 40.86 -17.47 26.52
CA PRO A 199 41.09 -17.95 27.88
C PRO A 199 41.81 -16.92 28.77
N ASN A 200 42.45 -15.91 28.17
CA ASN A 200 43.21 -14.88 28.88
C ASN A 200 42.46 -13.55 29.01
N ILE A 201 41.16 -13.52 28.72
CA ILE A 201 40.39 -12.27 28.75
C ILE A 201 40.22 -11.73 30.16
N SER A 202 40.38 -10.42 30.33
CA SER A 202 40.08 -9.74 31.58
C SER A 202 38.58 -9.50 31.76
N LEU A 203 38.12 -9.42 33.02
CA LEU A 203 36.73 -9.11 33.33
C LEU A 203 36.31 -7.72 32.81
N GLU A 204 37.24 -6.77 32.75
CA GLU A 204 37.01 -5.43 32.21
C GLU A 204 36.77 -5.44 30.70
N GLU A 205 37.60 -6.15 29.94
CA GLU A 205 37.43 -6.32 28.48
C GLU A 205 36.09 -7.00 28.16
N LEU A 206 35.72 -8.02 28.93
CA LEU A 206 34.44 -8.71 28.81
C LEU A 206 33.26 -7.74 29.01
N ASN A 207 33.31 -6.95 30.08
CA ASN A 207 32.26 -5.98 30.39
C ASN A 207 32.15 -4.89 29.33
N GLN A 208 33.29 -4.40 28.82
CA GLN A 208 33.32 -3.44 27.72
C GLN A 208 32.72 -4.03 26.44
N ALA A 209 33.03 -5.28 26.10
CA ALA A 209 32.46 -5.96 24.93
C ALA A 209 30.94 -6.11 25.05
N ARG A 210 30.44 -6.56 26.21
CA ARG A 210 28.99 -6.63 26.50
C ARG A 210 28.32 -5.27 26.42
N GLN A 211 28.95 -4.23 26.95
CA GLN A 211 28.40 -2.87 26.90
C GLN A 211 28.36 -2.33 25.48
N LYS A 212 29.42 -2.54 24.68
CA LYS A 212 29.45 -2.17 23.25
C LYS A 212 28.35 -2.88 22.47
N PHE A 213 28.20 -4.18 22.68
CA PHE A 213 27.14 -4.98 22.07
C PHE A 213 25.74 -4.47 22.48
N GLY A 214 25.51 -4.22 23.77
CA GLY A 214 24.26 -3.67 24.28
C GLY A 214 23.94 -2.28 23.72
N LYS A 215 24.93 -1.38 23.65
CA LYS A 215 24.77 -0.06 23.02
C LYS A 215 24.39 -0.17 21.55
N TRP A 216 25.05 -1.05 20.80
CA TRP A 216 24.72 -1.29 19.40
C TRP A 216 23.25 -1.71 19.24
N PHE A 217 22.74 -2.62 20.08
CA PHE A 217 21.32 -3.01 20.06
C PHE A 217 20.36 -1.85 20.28
N THR A 218 20.69 -0.93 21.19
CA THR A 218 19.82 0.21 21.52
C THR A 218 19.90 1.36 20.53
N GLU A 219 21.06 1.57 19.90
CA GLU A 219 21.32 2.71 19.01
C GLU A 219 20.96 2.40 17.54
N ASN A 220 20.91 1.11 17.15
CA ASN A 220 20.66 0.72 15.77
C ASN A 220 19.19 0.35 15.55
N PHE A 221 18.60 0.93 14.50
CA PHE A 221 17.23 0.64 14.11
C PHE A 221 17.06 -0.83 13.71
N ASN A 222 16.18 -1.54 14.41
CA ASN A 222 15.80 -2.91 14.09
C ASN A 222 14.50 -2.92 13.26
N PRO A 223 14.57 -3.17 11.94
CA PRO A 223 13.40 -3.13 11.07
C PRO A 223 12.36 -4.22 11.36
N LEU A 224 12.78 -5.37 11.92
CA LEU A 224 11.87 -6.45 12.29
C LEU A 224 11.10 -6.10 13.57
N GLU A 225 11.78 -5.46 14.52
CA GLU A 225 11.15 -4.99 15.75
C GLU A 225 10.20 -3.81 15.51
N ASP A 226 10.58 -2.87 14.64
CA ASP A 226 9.69 -1.77 14.20
C ASP A 226 8.44 -2.32 13.49
N LEU A 227 8.62 -3.21 12.51
CA LEU A 227 7.52 -3.87 11.81
C LEU A 227 6.59 -4.59 12.81
N ALA A 228 7.16 -5.32 13.76
CA ALA A 228 6.36 -6.05 14.73
C ALA A 228 5.60 -5.10 15.67
N ASN A 229 6.31 -4.20 16.35
CA ASN A 229 5.74 -3.39 17.43
C ASN A 229 4.81 -2.28 16.94
N ASN A 230 5.09 -1.68 15.78
CA ASN A 230 4.39 -0.48 15.31
C ASN A 230 3.41 -0.76 14.17
N PHE A 231 3.27 -2.01 13.72
CA PHE A 231 2.42 -2.34 12.58
C PHE A 231 1.77 -3.72 12.66
N LEU A 232 2.58 -4.79 12.69
CA LEU A 232 2.08 -6.14 12.43
C LEU A 232 1.49 -6.83 13.68
N ASP A 233 2.08 -6.65 14.86
CA ASP A 233 1.64 -7.37 16.07
C ASP A 233 0.25 -6.92 16.54
N ASP A 234 -0.14 -5.67 16.30
CA ASP A 234 -1.49 -5.18 16.66
C ASP A 234 -2.59 -5.94 15.91
N ILE A 235 -2.30 -6.35 14.68
CA ILE A 235 -3.20 -7.16 13.86
C ILE A 235 -3.06 -8.65 14.23
N LEU A 236 -1.83 -9.16 14.35
CA LEU A 236 -1.59 -10.58 14.64
C LEU A 236 -2.13 -11.02 16.01
N ARG A 237 -2.14 -10.14 17.01
CA ARG A 237 -2.67 -10.45 18.34
C ARG A 237 -4.15 -10.83 18.31
N LYS A 238 -4.92 -10.32 17.34
CA LYS A 238 -6.33 -10.73 17.11
C LYS A 238 -6.44 -12.21 16.74
N PHE A 239 -5.37 -12.80 16.21
CA PHE A 239 -5.27 -14.22 15.87
C PHE A 239 -4.51 -15.04 16.93
N ASN A 240 -4.21 -14.48 18.10
CA ASN A 240 -3.33 -15.06 19.12
C ASN A 240 -1.90 -15.36 18.59
N LEU A 241 -1.44 -14.54 17.66
CA LEU A 241 -0.12 -14.62 17.04
C LEU A 241 0.68 -13.35 17.31
N ARG A 242 1.99 -13.42 17.08
CA ARG A 242 2.89 -12.26 17.03
C ARG A 242 4.07 -12.55 16.13
N THR A 243 4.78 -11.50 15.76
CA THR A 243 6.02 -11.60 15.01
C THR A 243 7.13 -12.08 15.94
N ARG A 244 7.91 -13.07 15.49
CA ARG A 244 9.09 -13.54 16.21
C ARG A 244 10.24 -12.55 15.99
N LYS A 245 10.64 -11.88 17.07
CA LYS A 245 11.70 -10.84 17.04
C LYS A 245 13.09 -11.40 17.33
N LYS A 246 13.16 -12.50 18.07
CA LYS A 246 14.42 -13.14 18.45
C LYS A 246 14.97 -13.91 17.26
N LEU A 247 16.19 -13.58 16.87
CA LEU A 247 16.94 -14.36 15.90
C LEU A 247 17.23 -15.76 16.47
N SER A 248 16.80 -16.78 15.75
CA SER A 248 17.26 -18.16 15.92
C SER A 248 17.93 -18.58 14.64
N PHE A 249 19.20 -18.95 14.72
CA PHE A 249 19.96 -19.37 13.55
C PHE A 249 20.02 -20.90 13.54
N ASN A 250 19.04 -21.53 12.89
CA ASN A 250 19.07 -22.97 12.64
C ASN A 250 19.58 -23.25 11.22
N GLY A 251 19.37 -22.32 10.27
CA GLY A 251 19.90 -22.40 8.90
C GLY A 251 19.92 -21.05 8.17
N LYS A 252 20.49 -21.01 6.95
CA LYS A 252 20.59 -19.79 6.14
C LYS A 252 19.22 -19.29 5.67
N GLU A 253 18.28 -20.20 5.52
CA GLU A 253 16.87 -19.97 5.21
C GLU A 253 16.12 -19.19 6.30
N ASP A 254 16.70 -19.03 7.50
CA ASP A 254 16.09 -18.22 8.56
C ASP A 254 16.33 -16.71 8.38
N LEU A 255 17.27 -16.32 7.51
CA LEU A 255 17.60 -14.92 7.25
C LEU A 255 16.62 -14.25 6.29
N GLY A 256 16.32 -12.98 6.56
CA GLY A 256 15.49 -12.16 5.69
C GLY A 256 14.03 -12.62 5.60
N ASN A 257 13.54 -13.35 6.61
CA ASN A 257 12.18 -13.87 6.64
C ASN A 257 11.40 -13.34 7.85
N ILE A 258 10.10 -13.11 7.65
CA ILE A 258 9.18 -12.75 8.73
C ILE A 258 8.58 -14.05 9.27
N LYS A 259 8.98 -14.40 10.49
CA LYS A 259 8.45 -15.56 11.21
C LYS A 259 7.39 -15.11 12.21
N ILE A 260 6.38 -15.93 12.41
CA ILE A 260 5.35 -15.70 13.42
C ILE A 260 5.35 -16.83 14.45
N GLU A 261 4.93 -16.50 15.65
CA GLU A 261 4.80 -17.41 16.78
C GLU A 261 3.49 -17.15 17.51
N THR A 262 3.03 -18.15 18.26
CA THR A 262 1.94 -17.97 19.23
C THR A 262 2.35 -16.99 20.32
N LEU A 263 1.39 -16.47 21.08
CA LEU A 263 1.70 -15.62 22.24
C LEU A 263 2.58 -16.33 23.30
N GLN A 264 2.56 -17.66 23.30
CA GLN A 264 3.39 -18.53 24.14
C GLN A 264 4.81 -18.73 23.60
N GLY A 265 5.13 -18.23 22.40
CA GLY A 265 6.47 -18.32 21.79
C GLY A 265 6.72 -19.58 20.97
N ILE A 266 5.66 -20.30 20.56
CA ILE A 266 5.77 -21.46 19.68
C ILE A 266 5.71 -20.98 18.23
N GLU A 267 6.78 -21.23 17.46
CA GLU A 267 6.86 -20.88 16.03
C GLU A 267 5.74 -21.57 15.25
N VAL A 268 5.06 -20.81 14.39
CA VAL A 268 4.03 -21.32 13.49
C VAL A 268 4.59 -21.33 12.07
N PRO A 269 4.85 -22.52 11.48
CA PRO A 269 5.46 -22.59 10.16
C PRO A 269 4.48 -22.08 9.09
N LEU A 270 5.01 -21.50 8.01
CA LEU A 270 4.22 -20.84 6.95
C LEU A 270 3.15 -21.76 6.33
N ASN A 271 3.43 -23.05 6.22
CA ASN A 271 2.48 -24.05 5.72
C ASN A 271 1.28 -24.26 6.67
N ALA A 272 1.42 -23.98 7.96
CA ALA A 272 0.36 -24.07 8.96
C ALA A 272 -0.45 -22.78 9.12
N TRP A 273 -0.09 -21.69 8.44
CA TRP A 273 -0.89 -20.47 8.49
C TRP A 273 -2.21 -20.69 7.77
N SER A 274 -3.31 -20.23 8.37
CA SER A 274 -4.61 -20.22 7.71
C SER A 274 -4.57 -19.35 6.45
N THR A 275 -5.43 -19.66 5.47
CA THR A 275 -5.56 -18.86 4.24
C THR A 275 -5.86 -17.39 4.55
N GLY A 276 -6.73 -17.13 5.52
CA GLY A 276 -7.04 -15.77 6.00
C GLY A 276 -5.85 -15.06 6.60
N THR A 277 -5.05 -15.74 7.45
CA THR A 277 -3.83 -15.18 8.04
C THR A 277 -2.79 -14.83 6.96
N LYS A 278 -2.59 -15.72 5.97
CA LYS A 278 -1.71 -15.43 4.83
C LYS A 278 -2.19 -14.22 4.06
N HIS A 279 -3.46 -14.21 3.66
CA HIS A 279 -4.05 -13.12 2.89
C HIS A 279 -3.93 -11.77 3.61
N LEU A 280 -4.25 -11.75 4.91
CA LEU A 280 -4.14 -10.55 5.71
C LEU A 280 -2.70 -10.04 5.80
N ILE A 281 -1.74 -10.89 6.18
CA ILE A 281 -0.34 -10.47 6.32
C ILE A 281 0.21 -9.98 4.97
N PHE A 282 -0.01 -10.73 3.89
CA PHE A 282 0.49 -10.36 2.58
C PHE A 282 -0.15 -9.07 2.05
N SER A 283 -1.43 -8.84 2.34
CA SER A 283 -2.11 -7.60 1.93
C SER A 283 -1.73 -6.38 2.74
N ILE A 284 -1.40 -6.50 4.02
CA ILE A 284 -1.04 -5.32 4.84
C ILE A 284 0.44 -4.97 4.76
N LEU A 285 1.35 -5.93 4.52
CA LEU A 285 2.79 -5.67 4.51
C LEU A 285 3.24 -4.55 3.54
N PRO A 286 2.68 -4.42 2.32
CA PRO A 286 3.02 -3.31 1.44
C PRO A 286 2.69 -1.95 2.06
N LEU A 287 1.66 -1.82 2.91
CA LEU A 287 1.35 -0.57 3.59
C LEU A 287 2.49 -0.11 4.51
N TYR A 288 3.15 -1.04 5.20
CA TYR A 288 4.33 -0.74 6.01
C TYR A 288 5.50 -0.25 5.15
N GLY A 289 5.70 -0.86 3.98
CA GLY A 289 6.75 -0.46 3.04
C GLY A 289 6.48 0.87 2.33
N ILE A 290 5.22 1.14 1.98
CA ILE A 290 4.78 2.32 1.21
C ILE A 290 4.60 3.53 2.13
N LYS A 291 4.21 3.34 3.40
CA LYS A 291 3.86 4.38 4.37
C LYS A 291 2.95 5.46 3.74
N PRO A 292 1.69 5.12 3.42
CA PRO A 292 0.84 5.97 2.60
C PRO A 292 0.36 7.23 3.33
N GLU A 293 1.19 8.27 3.32
CA GLU A 293 0.76 9.60 3.75
C GLU A 293 -0.03 10.30 2.65
N LYS A 294 -1.23 10.79 2.99
CA LYS A 294 -2.10 11.60 2.10
C LYS A 294 -2.54 10.89 0.80
N LYS A 295 -2.57 9.56 0.77
CA LYS A 295 -3.06 8.76 -0.37
C LYS A 295 -4.47 8.24 -0.15
N LEU A 296 -5.20 8.03 -1.25
CA LEU A 296 -6.46 7.29 -1.25
C LEU A 296 -6.19 5.79 -1.28
N LEU A 297 -6.73 5.04 -0.31
CA LEU A 297 -6.64 3.59 -0.28
C LEU A 297 -7.90 2.99 -0.90
N LEU A 298 -7.73 2.22 -1.97
CA LEU A 298 -8.79 1.46 -2.64
C LEU A 298 -8.55 -0.02 -2.33
N PHE A 299 -9.42 -0.63 -1.53
CA PHE A 299 -9.24 -2.00 -1.06
C PHE A 299 -10.45 -2.85 -1.44
N ASP A 300 -10.25 -3.84 -2.30
CA ASP A 300 -11.29 -4.77 -2.74
C ASP A 300 -11.28 -6.01 -1.84
N GLU A 301 -12.45 -6.34 -1.29
CA GLU A 301 -12.68 -7.47 -0.37
C GLU A 301 -11.58 -7.66 0.72
N PRO A 302 -11.23 -6.62 1.52
CA PRO A 302 -10.24 -6.74 2.59
C PRO A 302 -10.58 -7.81 3.65
N GLU A 303 -11.86 -8.15 3.78
CA GLU A 303 -12.39 -9.15 4.71
C GLU A 303 -12.23 -10.60 4.21
N ARG A 304 -11.77 -10.79 2.98
CA ARG A 304 -11.78 -12.08 2.29
C ARG A 304 -10.97 -13.13 3.04
N SER A 305 -11.53 -14.34 3.11
CA SER A 305 -10.95 -15.52 3.77
C SER A 305 -10.75 -15.38 5.29
N LEU A 306 -11.29 -14.33 5.91
CA LEU A 306 -11.28 -14.17 7.37
C LEU A 306 -12.54 -14.74 8.01
N TYR A 307 -12.44 -15.10 9.28
CA TYR A 307 -13.57 -15.53 10.08
C TYR A 307 -14.51 -14.35 10.38
N PRO A 308 -15.85 -14.57 10.47
CA PRO A 308 -16.84 -13.49 10.61
C PRO A 308 -16.61 -12.53 11.79
N ASP A 309 -16.11 -13.06 12.91
CA ASP A 309 -15.73 -12.28 14.08
C ASP A 309 -14.62 -11.27 13.75
N ILE A 310 -13.60 -11.70 13.01
CA ILE A 310 -12.47 -10.86 12.58
C ILE A 310 -12.87 -9.89 11.46
N GLN A 311 -13.77 -10.30 10.55
CA GLN A 311 -14.24 -9.45 9.45
C GLN A 311 -14.83 -8.13 9.98
N THR A 312 -15.61 -8.20 11.07
CA THR A 312 -16.22 -7.03 11.69
C THR A 312 -15.15 -6.07 12.23
N GLU A 313 -14.10 -6.61 12.84
CA GLU A 313 -13.04 -5.79 13.45
C GLU A 313 -12.06 -5.14 12.46
N ILE A 314 -12.00 -5.58 11.21
CA ILE A 314 -11.15 -4.95 10.18
C ILE A 314 -11.84 -3.74 9.54
N ILE A 315 -13.17 -3.75 9.53
CA ILE A 315 -13.97 -2.65 9.00
C ILE A 315 -13.92 -1.43 9.94
N ASP A 316 -13.87 -1.67 11.25
CA ASP A 316 -13.81 -0.64 12.31
C ASP A 316 -12.44 0.07 12.38
#